data_AF-A0A918NLM2-F1
#
_entry.id   AF-A0A918NLM2-F1
#
_cell.length_a   1.000
_cell.length_b   1.000
_cell.length_c   1.000
_cell.angle_alpha   90.00
_cell.angle_beta   90.00
_cell.angle_gamma   90.00
#
_symmetry.space_group_name_H-M   'P 1'
#
loop_
_entity.id
_entity.type
_entity.pdbx_description
1 polymer ?
#
loop_
_entity_poly.entity_id
_entity_poly.type
_entity_poly.pdbx_seq_one_letter_code
_entity_poly.pdbx_strand_id
1 'polypeptide(L)'
;MSPTRRQVTAATAASPAPEAARGARRPRTVHIAGDSTAARKYADAAPETGYGTALPTHGEYPAAMRALAEEEHVALLDVQALPLALWQRLGPEGTKTYFNRTATEQDNTHFDPPGAIAVARLVARALRDRRVLAPHDVRRLGAEVPESWITWPEA
;
A
#
# COMPACT_ATOMS: atom_id res chain seq x y z
N MET A 1 38.69 -52.39 -51.44
CA MET A 1 37.98 -51.71 -52.54
C MET A 1 36.77 -51.00 -51.94
N SER A 2 36.71 -49.68 -52.08
CA SER A 2 35.63 -48.82 -51.55
C SER A 2 34.25 -49.21 -52.08
N PRO A 3 33.19 -48.89 -51.30
CA PRO A 3 32.11 -48.13 -51.90
C PRO A 3 31.76 -46.87 -51.09
N THR A 4 32.04 -45.74 -51.73
CA THR A 4 31.22 -44.55 -51.95
C THR A 4 30.09 -44.24 -50.95
N ARG A 5 30.33 -43.18 -50.18
CA ARG A 5 29.40 -42.46 -49.29
C ARG A 5 28.36 -41.70 -50.12
N ARG A 6 27.08 -42.08 -50.05
CA ARG A 6 25.95 -41.21 -50.44
C ARG A 6 25.60 -40.30 -49.26
N GLN A 7 25.70 -38.99 -49.47
CA GLN A 7 25.13 -38.01 -48.54
C GLN A 7 23.61 -37.96 -48.75
N VAL A 8 22.86 -38.03 -47.65
CA VAL A 8 21.48 -37.58 -47.57
C VAL A 8 21.46 -36.46 -46.54
N THR A 9 21.24 -35.24 -47.00
CA THR A 9 20.99 -34.06 -46.16
C THR A 9 19.66 -34.22 -45.47
N ALA A 10 19.68 -34.45 -44.15
CA ALA A 10 18.49 -34.32 -43.31
C ALA A 10 18.40 -32.85 -42.86
N ALA A 11 17.33 -32.16 -43.25
CA ALA A 11 17.00 -30.85 -42.75
C ALA A 11 16.61 -30.95 -41.27
N THR A 12 17.44 -30.43 -40.38
CA THR A 12 17.07 -30.19 -38.98
C THR A 12 16.13 -28.99 -38.93
N ALA A 13 14.83 -29.26 -38.78
CA ALA A 13 13.89 -28.24 -38.33
C ALA A 13 14.31 -27.80 -36.92
N ALA A 14 14.74 -26.55 -36.77
CA ALA A 14 14.95 -25.95 -35.47
C ALA A 14 13.60 -25.82 -34.76
N SER A 15 13.41 -26.58 -33.67
CA SER A 15 12.35 -26.28 -32.72
C SER A 15 12.59 -24.89 -32.13
N PRO A 16 11.58 -24.01 -32.07
CA PRO A 16 11.73 -22.77 -31.32
C PRO A 16 11.97 -23.10 -29.84
N ALA A 17 12.93 -22.41 -29.23
CA ALA A 17 13.18 -22.45 -27.79
C ALA A 17 11.89 -22.16 -27.01
N PRO A 18 11.71 -22.69 -25.79
CA PRO A 18 10.49 -22.45 -25.03
C PRO A 18 10.42 -20.96 -24.73
N GLU A 19 9.43 -20.29 -25.31
CA GLU A 19 9.05 -18.94 -24.96
C GLU A 19 8.78 -18.94 -23.45
N ALA A 20 9.62 -18.21 -22.72
CA ALA A 20 9.57 -18.15 -21.26
C ALA A 20 8.14 -17.88 -20.84
N ALA A 21 7.50 -18.90 -20.26
CA ALA A 21 6.15 -18.82 -19.75
C ALA A 21 6.13 -17.63 -18.78
N ARG A 22 5.55 -16.51 -19.23
CA ARG A 22 5.20 -15.39 -18.36
C ARG A 22 4.24 -15.98 -17.34
N GLY A 23 4.77 -16.31 -16.17
CA GLY A 23 4.03 -16.95 -15.11
C GLY A 23 2.75 -16.17 -14.88
N ALA A 24 1.61 -16.81 -15.16
CA ALA A 24 0.31 -16.23 -14.91
C ALA A 24 0.29 -15.78 -13.44
N ARG A 25 0.14 -14.48 -13.21
CA ARG A 25 0.10 -13.90 -11.86
C ARG A 25 -1.04 -14.60 -11.12
N ARG A 26 -0.72 -15.45 -10.15
CA ARG A 26 -1.73 -16.07 -9.30
C ARG A 26 -2.54 -14.93 -8.65
N PRO A 27 -3.87 -15.02 -8.63
CA PRO A 27 -4.69 -14.03 -7.96
C PRO A 27 -4.29 -13.97 -6.48
N ARG A 28 -3.98 -12.76 -6.01
CA ARG A 28 -3.63 -12.48 -4.62
C ARG A 28 -4.83 -11.79 -4.00
N THR A 29 -5.45 -12.44 -3.03
CA THR A 29 -6.54 -11.83 -2.27
C THR A 29 -5.93 -11.00 -1.15
N VAL A 30 -6.19 -9.70 -1.18
CA VAL A 30 -5.85 -8.79 -0.08
C VAL A 30 -7.15 -8.44 0.61
N HIS A 31 -7.31 -8.92 1.85
CA HIS A 31 -8.41 -8.48 2.71
C HIS A 31 -7.99 -7.15 3.32
N ILE A 32 -8.56 -6.06 2.81
CA ILE A 32 -8.39 -4.73 3.39
C ILE A 32 -9.57 -4.51 4.31
N ALA A 33 -9.29 -4.30 5.58
CA ALA A 33 -10.29 -3.89 6.54
C ALA A 33 -9.82 -2.60 7.20
N GLY A 34 -10.66 -1.58 7.10
CA GLY A 34 -10.40 -0.24 7.56
C GLY A 34 -10.97 0.78 6.58
N ASP A 35 -12.07 1.40 6.99
CA ASP A 35 -12.52 2.68 6.46
C ASP A 35 -12.84 3.61 7.64
N SER A 36 -12.70 4.90 7.42
CA SER A 36 -12.91 5.95 8.43
C SER A 36 -14.38 6.07 8.91
N THR A 37 -15.28 5.19 8.45
CA THR A 37 -16.72 5.16 8.77
C THR A 37 -17.10 4.06 9.78
N ALA A 38 -16.24 3.07 10.04
CA ALA A 38 -16.59 1.94 10.91
C ALA A 38 -16.38 2.18 12.42
N ALA A 39 -15.79 3.31 12.83
CA ALA A 39 -15.52 3.61 14.23
C ALA A 39 -16.55 4.60 14.80
N ARG A 40 -17.23 4.22 15.89
CA ARG A 40 -17.86 5.19 16.79
C ARG A 40 -16.75 6.00 17.45
N LYS A 41 -16.68 7.28 17.13
CA LYS A 41 -15.79 8.25 17.76
C LYS A 41 -16.43 8.65 19.09
N TYR A 42 -15.82 8.26 20.21
CA TYR A 42 -16.20 8.74 21.54
C TYR A 42 -15.29 9.92 21.88
N ALA A 43 -15.90 11.07 22.22
CA ALA A 43 -15.27 12.38 22.35
C ALA A 43 -14.99 12.77 23.82
N ASP A 44 -14.98 11.78 24.71
CA ASP A 44 -15.09 11.98 26.15
C ASP A 44 -13.87 11.47 26.94
N ALA A 45 -12.75 11.17 26.28
CA ALA A 45 -11.52 10.75 26.95
C ALA A 45 -10.38 11.76 26.78
N ALA A 46 -10.18 12.58 27.81
CA ALA A 46 -9.03 13.47 27.95
C ALA A 46 -7.69 12.69 28.02
N PRO A 47 -6.57 13.28 27.54
CA PRO A 47 -6.44 14.66 27.09
C PRO A 47 -6.55 14.76 25.56
N GLU A 48 -7.67 15.31 25.09
CA GLU A 48 -7.88 15.64 23.67
C GLU A 48 -7.01 16.82 23.19
N THR A 49 -6.22 17.42 24.07
CA THR A 49 -5.24 18.45 23.72
C THR A 49 -3.89 17.91 23.30
N GLY A 50 -3.70 16.57 23.34
CA GLY A 50 -2.53 15.81 22.86
C GLY A 50 -1.29 16.68 22.68
N TYR A 51 -0.51 16.88 23.76
CA TYR A 51 0.67 17.74 23.89
C TYR A 51 1.67 17.68 22.71
N GLY A 52 1.28 18.15 21.54
CA GLY A 52 1.99 17.90 20.29
C GLY A 52 1.86 16.49 19.71
N THR A 53 0.92 15.66 20.15
CA THR A 53 0.86 14.23 19.79
C THR A 53 -0.42 13.83 19.06
N ALA A 54 -0.29 13.08 17.97
CA ALA A 54 -1.41 12.45 17.28
C ALA A 54 -2.08 11.37 18.16
N LEU A 55 -3.41 11.36 18.19
CA LEU A 55 -4.21 10.50 19.06
C LEU A 55 -4.87 9.34 18.28
N PRO A 56 -4.97 8.13 18.86
CA PRO A 56 -5.74 7.04 18.29
C PRO A 56 -7.25 7.25 18.56
N THR A 57 -7.94 7.89 17.61
CA THR A 57 -9.36 8.29 17.78
C THR A 57 -10.40 7.22 17.39
N HIS A 58 -9.96 6.02 17.01
CA HIS A 58 -10.83 4.95 16.49
C HIS A 58 -11.31 3.96 17.56
N GLY A 59 -11.05 4.24 18.85
CA GLY A 59 -11.44 3.38 19.97
C GLY A 59 -10.90 1.95 19.85
N GLU A 60 -11.76 0.96 20.09
CA GLU A 60 -11.40 -0.47 20.08
C GLU A 60 -11.24 -1.06 18.67
N TYR A 61 -11.68 -0.35 17.62
CA TYR A 61 -11.73 -0.89 16.26
C TYR A 61 -10.37 -1.39 15.74
N PRO A 62 -9.23 -0.68 15.92
CA PRO A 62 -7.93 -1.20 15.50
C PRO A 62 -7.51 -2.47 16.24
N ALA A 63 -7.89 -2.62 17.51
CA ALA A 63 -7.61 -3.83 18.28
C ALA A 63 -8.45 -5.01 17.76
N ALA A 64 -9.74 -4.78 17.50
CA ALA A 64 -10.62 -5.78 16.90
C ALA A 64 -10.10 -6.24 15.53
N MET A 65 -9.61 -5.32 14.69
CA MET A 65 -9.06 -5.67 13.39
C MET A 65 -7.76 -6.47 13.46
N ARG A 66 -6.91 -6.21 14.47
CA ARG A 66 -5.71 -7.01 14.74
C ARG A 66 -6.08 -8.43 15.16
N ALA A 67 -7.02 -8.56 16.11
CA ALA A 67 -7.50 -9.86 16.59
C ALA A 67 -8.13 -10.69 15.46
N LEU A 68 -8.97 -10.07 14.62
CA LEU A 68 -9.59 -10.75 13.48
C LEU A 68 -8.55 -11.27 12.49
N ALA A 69 -7.52 -10.47 12.17
CA ALA A 69 -6.48 -10.90 11.25
C ALA A 69 -5.64 -12.08 11.80
N GLU A 70 -5.45 -12.13 13.13
CA GLU A 70 -4.81 -13.24 13.81
C GLU A 70 -5.68 -14.52 13.76
N GLU A 71 -6.97 -14.40 14.08
CA GLU A 71 -7.97 -15.47 14.04
C GLU A 71 -8.09 -16.10 12.64
N GLU A 72 -8.20 -15.26 11.61
CA GLU A 72 -8.36 -15.69 10.22
C GLU A 72 -7.03 -16.08 9.55
N HIS A 73 -5.91 -15.94 10.25
CA HIS A 73 -4.57 -16.17 9.72
C HIS A 73 -4.27 -15.41 8.41
N VAL A 74 -4.75 -14.16 8.31
CA VAL A 74 -4.55 -13.30 7.14
C VAL A 74 -3.53 -12.20 7.42
N ALA A 75 -2.88 -11.71 6.36
CA ALA A 75 -1.93 -10.62 6.49
C ALA A 75 -2.65 -9.31 6.90
N LEU A 76 -2.23 -8.73 8.04
CA LEU A 76 -2.68 -7.41 8.46
C LEU A 76 -1.77 -6.30 7.93
N LEU A 77 -2.39 -5.28 7.33
CA LEU A 77 -1.78 -3.98 7.11
C LEU A 77 -2.38 -2.99 8.09
N ASP A 78 -1.60 -2.63 9.10
CA ASP A 78 -2.06 -1.71 10.14
C ASP A 78 -2.01 -0.25 9.67
N VAL A 79 -2.99 0.13 8.84
CA VAL A 79 -3.14 1.47 8.27
C VAL A 79 -3.58 2.52 9.29
N GLN A 80 -3.83 2.12 10.54
CA GLN A 80 -4.01 3.04 11.66
C GLN A 80 -2.66 3.34 12.31
N ALA A 81 -1.87 2.33 12.66
CA ALA A 81 -0.58 2.51 13.34
C ALA A 81 0.49 3.12 12.43
N LEU A 82 0.53 2.74 11.15
CA LEU A 82 1.58 3.20 10.23
C LEU A 82 1.54 4.72 10.01
N PRO A 83 0.41 5.35 9.62
CA PRO A 83 0.32 6.80 9.50
C PRO A 83 0.38 7.49 10.87
N LEU A 84 -0.20 6.93 11.93
CA LEU A 84 -0.11 7.53 13.27
C LEU A 84 1.35 7.72 13.69
N ALA A 85 2.21 6.72 13.47
CA ALA A 85 3.64 6.85 13.73
C ALA A 85 4.33 7.92 12.86
N LEU A 86 3.87 8.13 11.62
CA LEU A 86 4.35 9.24 10.78
C LEU A 86 3.92 10.60 11.36
N TRP A 87 2.64 10.74 11.73
CA TRP A 87 2.11 11.97 12.33
C TRP A 87 2.82 12.32 13.63
N GLN A 88 3.12 11.32 14.47
CA GLN A 88 3.90 11.53 15.69
C GLN A 88 5.31 12.04 15.42
N ARG A 89 5.97 11.57 14.37
CA ARG A 89 7.31 12.07 14.01
C ARG A 89 7.28 13.49 13.44
N LEU A 90 6.22 13.84 12.70
CA LEU A 90 6.06 15.15 12.07
C LEU A 90 5.59 16.22 13.07
N GLY A 91 4.84 15.82 14.09
CA GLY A 91 4.19 16.72 15.02
C GLY A 91 3.08 17.56 14.37
N PRO A 92 2.38 18.41 15.15
CA PRO A 92 1.17 19.11 14.70
C PRO A 92 1.43 20.13 13.59
N GLU A 93 2.61 20.74 13.57
CA GLU A 93 2.96 21.71 12.54
C GLU A 93 3.32 20.99 11.23
N GLY A 94 4.09 19.91 11.30
CA GLY A 94 4.49 19.14 10.12
C GLY A 94 3.32 18.42 9.45
N THR A 95 2.28 18.05 10.20
CA THR A 95 1.09 17.40 9.64
C THR A 95 0.22 18.35 8.81
N LYS A 96 0.33 19.67 8.97
CA LYS A 96 -0.53 20.63 8.25
C LYS A 96 -0.41 20.56 6.72
N THR A 97 0.72 20.09 6.18
CA THR A 97 0.93 19.88 4.74
C THR A 97 0.23 18.64 4.19
N TYR A 98 -0.24 17.74 5.05
CA TYR A 98 -0.75 16.43 4.66
C TYR A 98 -2.28 16.35 4.68
N PHE A 99 -2.97 17.30 5.30
CA PHE A 99 -4.41 17.26 5.55
C PHE A 99 -5.10 18.49 4.96
N ASN A 100 -6.31 18.27 4.43
CA ASN A 100 -7.12 19.29 3.81
C ASN A 100 -7.29 20.48 4.75
N ARG A 101 -7.00 21.67 4.22
CA ARG A 101 -7.13 22.91 4.98
C ARG A 101 -7.61 24.02 4.08
N THR A 102 -8.59 24.78 4.56
CA THR A 102 -9.04 26.01 3.92
C THR A 102 -8.73 27.20 4.82
N ALA A 103 -9.03 28.41 4.35
CA ALA A 103 -8.87 29.61 5.17
C ALA A 103 -9.74 29.58 6.45
N THR A 104 -10.83 28.81 6.44
CA THR A 104 -11.84 28.79 7.51
C THR A 104 -11.95 27.45 8.22
N GLU A 105 -11.38 26.38 7.67
CA GLU A 105 -11.56 25.01 8.16
C GLU A 105 -10.24 24.25 8.25
N GLN A 106 -10.12 23.46 9.31
CA GLN A 106 -9.02 22.52 9.53
C GLN A 106 -9.59 21.10 9.53
N ASP A 107 -9.43 20.39 8.42
CA ASP A 107 -9.93 19.03 8.28
C ASP A 107 -8.78 18.03 8.49
N ASN A 108 -8.68 17.50 9.70
CA ASN A 108 -7.67 16.50 10.05
C ASN A 108 -8.10 15.05 9.69
N THR A 109 -9.14 14.88 8.87
CA THR A 109 -9.62 13.57 8.41
C THR A 109 -9.24 13.32 6.95
N HIS A 110 -9.42 14.30 6.08
CA HIS A 110 -9.16 14.16 4.65
C HIS A 110 -7.75 14.65 4.27
N PHE A 111 -7.12 13.96 3.32
CA PHE A 111 -5.74 14.25 2.90
C PHE A 111 -5.68 15.16 1.68
N ASP A 112 -4.74 16.12 1.73
CA ASP A 112 -4.22 16.79 0.53
C ASP A 112 -3.33 15.83 -0.28
N PRO A 113 -2.94 16.17 -1.54
CA PRO A 113 -2.10 15.31 -2.36
C PRO A 113 -0.83 14.77 -1.65
N PRO A 114 -0.05 15.57 -0.88
CA PRO A 114 1.09 15.05 -0.12
C PRO A 114 0.71 13.98 0.91
N GLY A 115 -0.43 14.17 1.59
CA GLY A 115 -1.05 13.22 2.52
C GLY A 115 -1.36 11.88 1.86
N ALA A 116 -2.10 11.94 0.76
CA ALA A 116 -2.49 10.76 0.00
C ALA A 116 -1.25 9.99 -0.49
N ILE A 117 -0.23 10.68 -1.01
CA ILE A 117 1.03 10.07 -1.46
C ILE A 117 1.77 9.39 -0.30
N ALA A 118 1.86 10.06 0.85
CA ALA A 118 2.59 9.55 2.00
C ALA A 118 1.95 8.27 2.54
N VAL A 119 0.62 8.25 2.71
CA VAL A 119 -0.11 7.07 3.17
C VAL A 119 -0.06 5.95 2.13
N ALA A 120 -0.22 6.25 0.83
CA ALA A 120 -0.09 5.26 -0.23
C ALA A 120 1.30 4.60 -0.25
N ARG A 121 2.37 5.37 0.00
CA ARG A 121 3.73 4.83 0.12
C ARG A 121 3.88 3.92 1.35
N LEU A 122 3.30 4.28 2.49
CA LEU A 122 3.30 3.42 3.69
C LEU A 122 2.60 2.09 3.41
N VAL A 123 1.42 2.13 2.78
CA VAL A 123 0.65 0.94 2.40
C VAL A 123 1.44 0.08 1.41
N ALA A 124 2.00 0.65 0.35
CA ALA A 124 2.76 -0.10 -0.65
C ALA A 124 4.02 -0.77 -0.07
N ARG A 125 4.69 -0.11 0.88
CA ARG A 125 5.82 -0.70 1.61
C ARG A 125 5.35 -1.82 2.54
N ALA A 126 4.27 -1.61 3.28
CA ALA A 126 3.71 -2.63 4.16
C ALA A 126 3.29 -3.88 3.39
N LEU A 127 2.65 -3.72 2.23
CA LEU A 127 2.30 -4.82 1.32
C LEU A 127 3.51 -5.66 0.92
N ARG A 128 4.61 -4.98 0.54
CA ARG A 128 5.86 -5.64 0.16
C ARG A 128 6.51 -6.34 1.36
N ASP A 129 6.61 -5.65 2.49
CA ASP A 129 7.33 -6.14 3.67
C ASP A 129 6.60 -7.33 4.33
N ARG A 130 5.26 -7.34 4.25
CA ARG A 130 4.42 -8.49 4.65
C ARG A 130 4.34 -9.59 3.59
N ARG A 131 5.08 -9.47 2.49
CA ARG A 131 5.13 -10.44 1.37
C ARG A 131 3.77 -10.67 0.70
N VAL A 132 2.82 -9.76 0.88
CA VAL A 132 1.56 -9.74 0.13
C VAL A 132 1.86 -9.39 -1.33
N LEU A 133 2.75 -8.42 -1.54
CA LEU A 133 3.34 -8.12 -2.86
C LEU A 133 4.79 -8.59 -2.91
N ALA A 134 5.20 -9.15 -4.06
CA ALA A 134 6.60 -9.46 -4.30
C ALA A 134 7.39 -8.21 -4.69
N PRO A 135 8.74 -8.22 -4.59
CA PRO A 135 9.56 -7.08 -4.97
C PRO A 135 9.33 -6.57 -6.40
N HIS A 136 8.96 -7.46 -7.33
CA HIS A 136 8.66 -7.11 -8.72
C HIS A 136 7.26 -6.52 -8.93
N ASP A 137 6.35 -6.64 -7.96
CA ASP A 137 5.00 -6.05 -8.03
C ASP A 137 5.00 -4.56 -7.68
N VAL A 138 6.09 -4.06 -7.07
CA VAL A 138 6.27 -2.66 -6.70
C VAL A 138 7.46 -2.06 -7.43
N ARG A 139 7.38 -0.78 -7.77
CA ARG A 139 8.47 -0.05 -8.40
C ARG A 139 8.57 1.35 -7.84
N ARG A 140 9.81 1.86 -7.71
CA ARG A 140 10.07 3.27 -7.42
C ARG A 140 9.34 3.79 -6.17
N LEU A 141 9.27 3.01 -5.09
CA LEU A 141 8.56 3.38 -3.85
C LEU A 141 9.08 4.64 -3.14
N GLY A 142 10.26 5.14 -3.53
CA GLY A 142 10.82 6.40 -3.05
C GLY A 142 10.87 7.50 -4.11
N ALA A 143 10.40 7.25 -5.33
CA ALA A 143 10.40 8.29 -6.35
C ALA A 143 9.35 9.35 -6.03
N GLU A 144 9.64 10.58 -6.43
CA GLU A 144 8.70 11.69 -6.40
C GLU A 144 7.45 11.35 -7.22
N VAL A 145 6.29 11.72 -6.67
CA VAL A 145 4.99 11.59 -7.34
C VAL A 145 4.48 13.02 -7.46
N PRO A 146 4.35 13.57 -8.67
CA PRO A 146 3.82 14.92 -8.85
C PRO A 146 2.41 15.03 -8.26
N GLU A 147 2.19 16.05 -7.43
CA GLU A 147 0.87 16.29 -6.82
C GLU A 147 -0.21 16.51 -7.88
N SER A 148 0.16 17.06 -9.05
CA SER A 148 -0.73 17.25 -10.20
C SER A 148 -1.27 15.95 -10.82
N TRP A 149 -0.76 14.78 -10.39
CA TRP A 149 -1.31 13.48 -10.80
C TRP A 149 -2.47 13.03 -9.92
N ILE A 150 -2.71 13.71 -8.79
CA ILE A 150 -3.80 13.41 -7.87
C ILE A 150 -4.93 14.39 -8.18
N THR A 151 -6.04 13.83 -8.63
CA THR A 151 -7.27 14.56 -8.91
C THR A 151 -8.39 13.95 -8.11
N TRP A 152 -9.21 14.80 -7.49
CA TRP A 152 -10.45 14.40 -6.86
C TRP A 152 -11.61 14.74 -7.79
N PRO A 153 -12.64 13.88 -7.90
CA PRO A 153 -13.87 14.26 -8.58
C PRO A 153 -14.50 15.46 -7.87
N GLU A 154 -15.17 16.33 -8.62
CA GLU A 154 -16.02 17.38 -8.03
C GLU A 154 -17.11 16.71 -7.18
N ALA A 155 -17.40 17.33 -6.02
CA ALA A 155 -18.36 16.84 -5.03
C ALA A 155 -19.81 17.09 -5.45
#